data_AF-A0A973SS39-F1
#
_entry.id   AF-A0A973SS39-F1
#
_cell.length_a   1.000
_cell.length_b   1.000
_cell.length_c   1.000
_cell.angle_alpha   90.00
_cell.angle_beta   90.00
_cell.angle_gamma   90.00
#
_symmetry.space_group_name_H-M   'P 1'
#
loop_
_entity.id
_entity.type
_entity.pdbx_description
1 polymer ?
#
loop_
_entity_poly.entity_id
_entity_poly.type
_entity_poly.pdbx_seq_one_letter_code
_entity_poly.pdbx_strand_id
1 'polypeptide(L)' 'MREQDGWRELRDRRMAETGAAEAYEAARLAYELGRTVRAMREGRGWSQNDLAREAGMTQSAVARFEAGGTIPT' A
#
# COMPACT_ATOMS: atom_id res chain seq x y z
N MET A 1 -21.41 24.90 4.28
CA MET A 1 -20.15 24.24 3.85
C MET A 1 -20.25 22.80 4.29
N ARG A 2 -20.38 21.85 3.35
CA ARG A 2 -20.49 20.42 3.73
C ARG A 2 -19.09 19.91 4.04
N GLU A 3 -18.94 19.02 5.01
CA GLU A 3 -17.62 18.46 5.39
C GLU A 3 -16.87 17.85 4.19
N GLN A 4 -17.60 17.33 3.20
CA GLN A 4 -17.05 16.81 1.95
C GLN A 4 -16.36 17.88 1.08
N ASP A 5 -16.85 19.13 1.10
CA ASP A 5 -16.23 20.24 0.37
C ASP A 5 -14.88 20.60 1.01
N GLY A 6 -14.82 20.60 2.36
CA GLY A 6 -13.58 20.86 3.10
C GLY A 6 -12.49 19.81 2.89
N TRP A 7 -12.86 18.53 2.81
CA TRP A 7 -11.90 17.45 2.51
C TRP A 7 -11.34 17.54 1.09
N ARG A 8 -12.18 17.91 0.11
CA ARG A 8 -11.76 18.07 -1.27
C ARG A 8 -10.77 19.24 -1.41
N GLU A 9 -11.09 20.39 -0.84
CA GLU A 9 -10.21 21.57 -0.84
C GLU A 9 -8.87 21.31 -0.13
N LEU A 10 -8.90 20.58 1.00
CA LEU A 10 -7.68 20.19 1.69
C LEU A 10 -6.81 19.28 0.81
N ARG A 11 -7.41 18.28 0.16
CA ARG A 11 -6.71 17.38 -0.75
C ARG A 11 -6.08 18.17 -1.90
N ASP A 12 -6.83 19.02 -2.56
CA ASP A 12 -6.35 19.77 -3.73
C ASP A 12 -5.17 20.67 -3.35
N ARG A 13 -5.22 21.31 -2.18
CA ARG A 13 -4.08 22.08 -1.63
C ARG A 13 -2.85 21.21 -1.38
N ARG A 14 -3.02 20.02 -0.78
CA ARG A 14 -1.90 19.09 -0.52
C ARG A 14 -1.30 18.56 -1.81
N MET A 15 -2.13 18.23 -2.80
CA MET A 15 -1.65 17.74 -4.09
C MET A 15 -0.88 18.80 -4.90
N ALA A 16 -1.02 20.09 -4.58
CA ALA A 16 -0.25 21.17 -5.18
C ALA A 16 1.15 21.36 -4.54
N GLU A 17 1.45 20.70 -3.42
CA GLU A 17 2.77 20.74 -2.79
C GLU A 17 3.80 19.99 -3.65
N THR A 18 5.04 20.49 -3.72
CA THR A 18 6.12 19.85 -4.48
C THR A 18 6.36 18.42 -3.98
N GLY A 19 6.39 17.46 -4.90
CA GLY A 19 6.61 16.04 -4.57
C GLY A 19 5.35 15.29 -4.11
N ALA A 20 4.21 15.97 -3.92
CA ALA A 20 2.99 15.33 -3.43
C ALA A 20 2.39 14.36 -4.45
N ALA A 21 2.44 14.70 -5.74
CA ALA A 21 1.97 13.82 -6.81
C ALA A 21 2.81 12.54 -6.88
N GLU A 22 4.13 12.68 -6.84
CA GLU A 22 5.07 11.56 -6.88
C GLU A 22 4.93 10.67 -5.63
N ALA A 23 4.82 11.27 -4.44
CA ALA A 23 4.61 10.53 -3.19
C ALA A 23 3.25 9.81 -3.19
N TYR A 24 2.20 10.45 -3.71
CA TYR A 24 0.88 9.84 -3.85
C TYR A 24 0.92 8.65 -4.81
N GLU A 25 1.56 8.79 -5.98
CA GLU A 25 1.69 7.71 -6.94
C GLU A 25 2.52 6.55 -6.39
N ALA A 26 3.62 6.83 -5.68
CA ALA A 26 4.42 5.80 -5.02
C ALA A 26 3.61 5.02 -3.97
N ALA A 27 2.83 5.73 -3.14
CA ALA A 27 1.95 5.11 -2.16
C ALA A 27 0.83 4.28 -2.82
N ARG A 28 0.24 4.79 -3.91
CA ARG A 28 -0.77 4.10 -4.71
C ARG A 28 -0.22 2.79 -5.27
N LEU A 29 0.97 2.82 -5.87
CA LEU A 29 1.63 1.64 -6.42
C LEU A 29 1.99 0.61 -5.34
N ALA A 30 2.53 1.06 -4.20
CA ALA A 30 2.84 0.17 -3.08
C ALA A 30 1.59 -0.55 -2.56
N TYR A 31 0.48 0.17 -2.41
CA TYR A 31 -0.79 -0.40 -2.00
C TYR A 31 -1.35 -1.41 -3.02
N GLU A 32 -1.34 -1.06 -4.31
CA GLU A 32 -1.83 -1.94 -5.38
C GLU A 32 -1.04 -3.24 -5.45
N LEU A 33 0.29 -3.15 -5.33
CA LEU A 33 1.18 -4.30 -5.31
C LEU A 33 0.92 -5.19 -4.08
N GLY A 34 0.92 -4.61 -2.88
CA GLY A 34 0.68 -5.35 -1.64
C GLY A 34 -0.67 -6.07 -1.63
N ARG A 35 -1.72 -5.39 -2.10
CA ARG A 35 -3.07 -5.97 -2.27
C ARG A 35 -3.08 -7.13 -3.27
N THR A 36 -2.36 -6.99 -4.38
CA THR A 36 -2.28 -8.04 -5.41
C THR A 36 -1.60 -9.28 -4.87
N VAL A 37 -0.48 -9.12 -4.16
CA VAL A 37 0.22 -10.26 -3.54
C VAL A 37 -0.63 -10.92 -2.46
N ARG A 38 -1.35 -10.14 -1.65
CA ARG A 38 -2.31 -10.69 -0.68
C ARG A 38 -3.36 -11.57 -1.36
N ALA A 39 -3.97 -11.09 -2.44
CA ALA A 39 -4.96 -11.85 -3.19
C ALA A 39 -4.36 -13.15 -3.78
N MET A 40 -3.14 -13.09 -4.31
CA MET A 40 -2.43 -14.27 -4.83
C MET A 40 -2.09 -15.29 -3.74
N ARG A 41 -1.72 -14.83 -2.53
CA ARG A 41 -1.46 -15.66 -1.37
C ARG A 41 -2.73 -16.37 -0.89
N GLU A 42 -3.80 -15.60 -0.70
CA GLU A 42 -5.10 -16.13 -0.26
C GLU A 42 -5.69 -17.09 -1.29
N GLY A 43 -5.57 -16.80 -2.59
CA GLY A 43 -6.01 -17.70 -3.66
C GLY A 43 -5.25 -19.02 -3.73
N ARG A 44 -4.04 -19.10 -3.15
CA ARG A 44 -3.26 -20.34 -2.98
C ARG A 44 -3.55 -21.06 -1.65
N GLY A 45 -4.41 -20.50 -0.80
CA GLY A 45 -4.66 -21.02 0.55
C GLY A 45 -3.47 -20.81 1.51
N TRP A 46 -2.55 -19.91 1.19
CA TRP A 46 -1.34 -19.69 1.98
C TRP A 46 -1.58 -18.72 3.14
N SER A 47 -1.00 -19.02 4.31
CA SER A 47 -0.86 -18.04 5.38
C SER A 47 0.25 -17.04 5.07
N GLN A 48 0.30 -15.91 5.78
CA GLN A 48 1.42 -14.97 5.65
C GLN A 48 2.77 -15.61 6.02
N ASN A 49 2.78 -16.60 6.92
CA ASN A 49 3.98 -17.37 7.25
C ASN A 49 4.46 -18.23 6.07
N ASP A 50 3.53 -18.75 5.26
CA ASP A 50 3.89 -19.57 4.10
C ASP A 50 4.51 -18.73 3.00
N LEU A 51 3.91 -17.57 2.71
CA LEU A 51 4.51 -16.61 1.78
C LEU A 51 5.86 -16.10 2.30
N ALA A 52 5.97 -15.81 3.60
CA ALA A 52 7.22 -15.35 4.20
C ALA A 52 8.34 -16.38 4.04
N ARG A 53 8.05 -17.65 4.33
CA ARG A 53 8.99 -18.76 4.16
C ARG A 53 9.45 -18.89 2.71
N GLU A 54 8.51 -18.84 1.76
CA GLU A 54 8.81 -18.97 0.33
C GLU A 54 9.61 -17.78 -0.21
N ALA A 55 9.30 -16.57 0.27
CA ALA A 55 9.94 -15.33 -0.17
C ALA A 55 11.25 -15.02 0.57
N GLY A 56 11.69 -15.85 1.53
CA GLY A 56 12.85 -15.56 2.38
C GLY A 56 12.68 -14.31 3.25
N MET A 57 11.45 -14.02 3.66
CA MET A 57 11.07 -12.84 4.45
C MET A 57 10.60 -13.26 5.86
N THR A 58 10.47 -12.28 6.76
CA THR A 58 9.70 -12.47 7.98
C THR A 58 8.21 -12.26 7.73
N GLN A 59 7.36 -12.89 8.55
CA GLN A 59 5.90 -12.67 8.45
C GLN A 59 5.51 -11.20 8.68
N SER A 60 6.22 -10.48 9.55
CA SER A 60 5.98 -9.05 9.78
C SER A 60 6.38 -8.18 8.58
N ALA A 61 7.41 -8.57 7.83
CA ALA A 61 7.78 -7.92 6.58
C ALA A 61 6.72 -8.16 5.50
N VAL A 62 6.21 -9.40 5.37
CA VAL A 62 5.08 -9.71 4.49
C VAL A 62 3.84 -8.91 4.87
N ALA A 63 3.51 -8.81 6.16
CA ALA A 63 2.34 -8.06 6.61
C ALA A 63 2.43 -6.56 6.26
N ARG A 64 3.60 -5.93 6.45
CA ARG A 64 3.82 -4.53 6.03
C ARG A 64 3.74 -4.36 4.52
N PHE A 65 4.33 -5.28 3.78
CA PHE A 65 4.28 -5.28 2.33
C PHE A 65 2.85 -5.40 1.79
N GLU A 66 2.06 -6.36 2.29
CA GLU A 66 0.66 -6.54 1.88
C GLU A 66 -0.23 -5.34 2.23
N ALA A 67 0.12 -4.58 3.27
CA ALA A 67 -0.55 -3.35 3.65
C ALA A 67 -0.14 -2.12 2.81
N GLY A 68 0.82 -2.27 1.89
CA GLY A 68 1.38 -1.16 1.11
C GLY A 68 2.36 -0.27 1.90
N GLY A 69 2.82 -0.72 3.06
CA GLY A 69 3.69 0.07 3.96
C GLY A 69 5.16 0.09 3.55
N THR A 70 5.59 -0.82 2.66
CA THR A 70 6.98 -0.90 2.17
C THR A 70 7.02 -1.51 0.78
N ILE A 71 7.82 -0.95 -0.13
CA ILE A 71 8.23 -1.64 -1.37
C ILE A 71 9.53 -2.39 -1.03
N PRO A 72 9.63 -3.71 -1.25
CA PRO A 72 10.88 -4.44 -1.05
C PRO A 72 11.91 -3.92 -2.07
N THR A 73 13.10 -3.57 -1.58
CA THR A 73 14.25 -3.15 -2.40
C THR A 73 14.96 -4.33 -3.02
#